data_AF-A0AA91T4A5-F1
#
_entry.id   AF-A0AA91T4A5-F1
#
_cell.length_a   1.000
_cell.length_b   1.000
_cell.length_c   1.000
_cell.angle_alpha   90.00
_cell.angle_beta   90.00
_cell.angle_gamma   90.00
#
_symmetry.space_group_name_H-M   'P 1'
#
loop_
_entity.id
_entity.type
_entity.pdbx_description
1 polymer ?
#
loop_
_entity_poly.entity_id
_entity_poly.type
_entity_poly.pdbx_seq_one_letter_code
_entity_poly.pdbx_strand_id
1 'polypeptide(L)'
;MTFIGYGSVKSFFAGLKAAQSNFPNHRGAAGALPVGAYGLAATLFSFIAAKFFQDNTEKLLLFLAIFCGSIAFAGAWFVHVYDEIPRYDEEGYSIIDGEPDRQSLRRSNSLHGSLSFWGIGRRLSRSSTESSSTFAVAAPILKPGRDQAQGLNPTPSQASGILNVTLREPVMTPKATNMESGISQSSQISVSSEQVGAMAAIRSFLTNRAYLTHYVIVSLCSGIGQMYIYTVGFVITAQFYRHDLKGSPQAFQAIQVSVISISSFAGRVVAGLSSDFIHKRLKAQRSWVIIVTICILGLGQYLLINTNNMTTVTVVSVLMGTGYGLLNGTYPSIIADSFGTKNFTTAWGLICSGPLVVLFTLEKYFGFIFDSRADETGKCTIGNECYKGAFEASGILCVVALTITSSLMYIEHKNSN
;
A
#
# COMPACT_ATOMS: atom_id res chain seq x y z
N MET A 1 -18.41 -4.63 14.66
CA MET A 1 -16.94 -4.53 14.46
C MET A 1 -16.50 -4.67 13.00
N THR A 2 -17.16 -5.50 12.17
CA THR A 2 -16.75 -5.74 10.76
C THR A 2 -16.60 -4.47 9.91
N PHE A 3 -17.56 -3.54 9.96
CA PHE A 3 -17.49 -2.29 9.18
C PHE A 3 -16.36 -1.35 9.63
N ILE A 4 -16.05 -1.30 10.94
CA ILE A 4 -14.94 -0.51 11.49
C ILE A 4 -13.61 -1.06 10.96
N GLY A 5 -13.45 -2.38 11.00
CA GLY A 5 -12.28 -3.05 10.43
C GLY A 5 -12.13 -2.79 8.93
N TYR A 6 -13.23 -2.92 8.18
CA TYR A 6 -13.23 -2.66 6.74
C TYR A 6 -12.82 -1.23 6.37
N GLY A 7 -13.36 -0.23 7.07
CA GLY A 7 -12.99 1.18 6.88
C GLY A 7 -11.53 1.45 7.20
N SER A 8 -11.05 0.98 8.36
CA SER A 8 -9.66 1.14 8.80
C SER A 8 -8.67 0.53 7.79
N VAL A 9 -8.94 -0.70 7.36
CA VAL A 9 -8.10 -1.43 6.41
C VAL A 9 -8.09 -0.73 5.05
N LYS A 10 -9.24 -0.27 4.54
CA LYS A 10 -9.29 0.49 3.28
C LYS A 10 -8.44 1.76 3.32
N SER A 11 -8.58 2.57 4.36
CA SER A 11 -7.81 3.80 4.51
C SER A 11 -6.31 3.50 4.61
N PHE A 12 -5.93 2.45 5.32
CA PHE A 12 -4.55 1.98 5.42
C PHE A 12 -3.96 1.58 4.05
N PHE A 13 -4.65 0.72 3.29
CA PHE A 13 -4.18 0.26 1.98
C PHE A 13 -4.12 1.39 0.95
N ALA A 14 -5.07 2.33 0.98
CA ALA A 14 -5.06 3.50 0.11
C ALA A 14 -3.83 4.37 0.35
N GLY A 15 -3.55 4.70 1.63
CA GLY A 15 -2.36 5.47 2.00
C GLY A 15 -1.06 4.77 1.67
N LEU A 16 -0.96 3.46 1.95
CA LEU A 16 0.21 2.65 1.64
C LEU A 16 0.51 2.60 0.13
N LYS A 17 -0.52 2.34 -0.69
CA LYS A 17 -0.37 2.31 -2.15
C LYS A 17 0.10 3.66 -2.68
N ALA A 18 -0.50 4.76 -2.20
CA ALA A 18 -0.12 6.09 -2.65
C ALA A 18 1.33 6.44 -2.28
N ALA A 19 1.76 6.14 -1.05
CA ALA A 19 3.13 6.37 -0.62
C ALA A 19 4.15 5.57 -1.45
N GLN A 20 3.89 4.29 -1.71
CA GLN A 20 4.80 3.45 -2.49
C GLN A 20 4.81 3.79 -3.99
N SER A 21 3.68 4.23 -4.54
CA SER A 21 3.57 4.60 -5.96
C SER A 21 4.23 5.96 -6.23
N ASN A 22 4.09 6.92 -5.31
CA ASN A 22 4.66 8.27 -5.47
C ASN A 22 6.19 8.31 -5.24
N PHE A 23 6.75 7.34 -4.51
CA PHE A 23 8.18 7.27 -4.21
C PHE A 23 8.82 5.96 -4.69
N PRO A 24 8.90 5.74 -6.03
CA PRO A 24 9.35 4.46 -6.59
C PRO A 24 10.82 4.15 -6.25
N ASN A 25 11.65 5.17 -6.08
CA ASN A 25 13.06 4.99 -5.70
C ASN A 25 13.27 4.71 -4.21
N HIS A 26 12.29 4.95 -3.35
CA HIS A 26 12.40 4.82 -1.88
C HIS A 26 11.15 4.15 -1.30
N ARG A 27 10.69 3.08 -1.95
CA ARG A 27 9.43 2.37 -1.60
C ARG A 27 9.42 1.88 -0.15
N GLY A 28 10.57 1.44 0.36
CA GLY A 28 10.73 0.96 1.73
C GLY A 28 10.48 2.06 2.75
N ALA A 29 11.25 3.15 2.66
CA ALA A 29 11.12 4.28 3.57
C ALA A 29 9.75 4.97 3.44
N ALA A 30 9.24 5.15 2.22
CA ALA A 30 7.96 5.81 1.98
C ALA A 30 6.77 5.01 2.53
N GLY A 31 6.77 3.68 2.37
CA GLY A 31 5.74 2.81 2.93
C GLY A 31 5.85 2.62 4.44
N ALA A 32 7.07 2.59 4.98
CA ALA A 32 7.31 2.34 6.40
C ALA A 32 6.73 3.40 7.33
N LEU A 33 6.66 4.66 6.91
CA LEU A 33 6.13 5.74 7.75
C LEU A 33 4.61 5.63 7.99
N PRO A 34 3.74 5.53 6.96
CA PRO A 34 2.31 5.27 7.15
C PRO A 34 2.06 3.96 7.91
N VAL A 35 2.80 2.89 7.58
CA VAL A 35 2.65 1.60 8.25
C VAL A 35 3.06 1.70 9.71
N GLY A 36 4.17 2.38 10.01
CA GLY A 36 4.59 2.71 11.36
C GLY A 36 3.52 3.46 12.13
N ALA A 37 3.07 4.61 11.62
CA ALA A 37 2.10 5.47 12.29
C ALA A 37 0.80 4.73 12.63
N TYR A 38 0.33 3.86 11.73
CA TYR A 38 -0.83 2.99 11.99
C TYR A 38 -0.61 2.06 13.20
N GLY A 39 0.59 1.49 13.34
CA GLY A 39 0.95 0.64 14.50
C GLY A 39 1.12 1.43 15.80
N LEU A 40 1.61 2.67 15.73
CA LEU A 40 1.78 3.55 16.89
C LEU A 40 0.43 4.05 17.43
N ALA A 41 -0.61 4.16 16.59
CA ALA A 41 -1.91 4.69 16.98
C ALA A 41 -2.53 3.99 18.20
N ALA A 42 -2.23 2.70 18.41
CA ALA A 42 -2.70 1.95 19.58
C ALA A 42 -2.22 2.56 20.92
N THR A 43 -0.99 3.08 20.99
CA THR A 43 -0.47 3.72 22.21
C THR A 43 -1.14 5.07 22.44
N LEU A 44 -1.32 5.84 21.36
CA LEU A 44 -2.00 7.13 21.41
C LEU A 44 -3.44 6.97 21.89
N PHE A 45 -4.19 6.00 21.35
CA PHE A 45 -5.55 5.72 21.79
C PHE A 45 -5.61 5.20 23.23
N SER A 46 -4.67 4.36 23.65
CA SER A 46 -4.58 3.89 25.04
C SER A 46 -4.33 5.04 26.01
N PHE A 47 -3.45 5.98 25.65
CA PHE A 47 -3.18 7.17 26.44
C PHE A 47 -4.39 8.10 26.53
N ILE A 48 -5.08 8.34 25.40
CA ILE A 48 -6.30 9.16 25.37
C ILE A 48 -7.39 8.50 26.22
N ALA A 49 -7.59 7.19 26.09
CA ALA A 49 -8.57 6.44 26.88
C ALA A 49 -8.29 6.56 28.39
N ALA A 50 -7.04 6.36 28.80
CA ALA A 50 -6.64 6.43 30.21
C ALA A 50 -6.73 7.84 30.81
N LYS A 51 -6.50 8.89 29.99
CA LYS A 51 -6.49 10.28 30.47
C LYS A 51 -7.88 10.92 30.45
N PHE A 52 -8.70 10.65 29.43
CA PHE A 52 -9.95 11.38 29.19
C PHE A 52 -11.22 10.57 29.48
N PHE A 53 -11.14 9.23 29.49
CA PHE A 53 -12.32 8.37 29.51
C PHE A 53 -12.30 7.30 30.62
N GLN A 54 -11.67 7.61 31.76
CA GLN A 54 -11.60 6.69 32.91
C GLN A 54 -12.99 6.11 33.22
N ASP A 55 -13.08 4.77 33.19
CA ASP A 55 -14.26 3.94 33.47
C ASP A 55 -15.51 4.15 32.61
N ASN A 56 -15.43 4.91 31.50
CA ASN A 56 -16.60 5.26 30.68
C ASN A 56 -16.48 4.75 29.23
N THR A 57 -16.72 3.45 29.03
CA THR A 57 -16.57 2.76 27.75
C THR A 57 -17.48 3.31 26.65
N GLU A 58 -18.70 3.73 26.98
CA GLU A 58 -19.65 4.29 26.01
C GLU A 58 -19.08 5.54 25.33
N LYS A 59 -18.59 6.49 26.13
CA LYS A 59 -17.99 7.74 25.62
C LYS A 59 -16.70 7.49 24.85
N LEU A 60 -15.89 6.52 25.28
CA LEU A 60 -14.68 6.11 24.57
C LEU A 60 -15.02 5.54 23.18
N LEU A 61 -16.03 4.67 23.09
CA LEU A 61 -16.47 4.08 21.83
C LEU A 61 -17.05 5.14 20.88
N LEU A 62 -17.83 6.08 21.39
CA LEU A 62 -18.35 7.21 20.61
C LEU A 62 -17.22 8.10 20.07
N PHE A 63 -16.23 8.42 20.92
CA PHE A 63 -15.04 9.17 20.51
C PHE A 63 -14.29 8.45 19.38
N LEU A 64 -14.00 7.16 19.54
CA LEU A 64 -13.31 6.36 18.52
C LEU A 64 -14.09 6.35 17.19
N ALA A 65 -15.41 6.20 17.24
CA ALA A 65 -16.24 6.17 16.02
C ALA A 65 -16.17 7.49 15.24
N ILE A 66 -16.33 8.63 15.93
CA ILE A 66 -16.32 9.96 15.29
C ILE A 66 -14.89 10.34 14.84
N PHE A 67 -13.90 10.13 15.70
CA PHE A 67 -12.52 10.52 15.44
C PHE A 67 -11.88 9.70 14.31
N CYS A 68 -11.99 8.37 14.33
CA CYS A 68 -11.45 7.54 13.25
C CYS A 68 -12.14 7.81 11.91
N GLY A 69 -13.47 7.99 11.92
CA GLY A 69 -14.25 8.30 10.72
C GLY A 69 -13.87 9.65 10.10
N SER A 70 -13.78 10.70 10.93
CA SER A 70 -13.41 12.05 10.48
C SER A 70 -11.98 12.12 9.93
N ILE A 71 -11.01 11.43 10.55
CA ILE A 71 -9.63 11.37 10.03
C ILE A 71 -9.58 10.64 8.69
N ALA A 72 -10.27 9.51 8.56
CA ALA A 72 -10.32 8.77 7.30
C ALA A 72 -10.95 9.60 6.18
N PHE A 73 -12.03 10.33 6.49
CA PHE A 73 -12.70 11.23 5.57
C PHE A 73 -11.81 12.42 5.18
N ALA A 74 -11.19 13.08 6.15
CA ALA A 74 -10.24 14.15 5.93
C ALA A 74 -9.06 13.69 5.05
N GLY A 75 -8.49 12.52 5.36
CA GLY A 75 -7.37 11.93 4.62
C GLY A 75 -7.70 11.62 3.16
N ALA A 76 -8.96 11.31 2.84
CA ALA A 76 -9.38 11.01 1.47
C ALA A 76 -9.16 12.18 0.50
N TRP A 77 -9.18 13.43 0.96
CA TRP A 77 -8.87 14.59 0.12
C TRP A 77 -7.39 14.77 -0.17
N PHE A 78 -6.50 14.17 0.63
CA PHE A 78 -5.05 14.36 0.49
C PHE A 78 -4.37 13.20 -0.23
N VAL A 79 -4.95 12.00 -0.20
CA VAL A 79 -4.37 10.82 -0.84
C VAL A 79 -4.50 10.92 -2.36
N HIS A 80 -3.40 11.26 -3.03
CA HIS A 80 -3.28 11.28 -4.49
C HIS A 80 -2.14 10.38 -4.95
N VAL A 81 -2.38 9.65 -6.04
CA VAL A 81 -1.35 8.88 -6.75
C VAL A 81 -0.98 9.69 -7.99
N TYR A 82 0.29 10.04 -8.13
CA TYR A 82 0.81 10.70 -9.32
C TYR A 82 1.44 9.63 -10.21
N ASP A 83 0.84 9.39 -11.38
CA ASP A 83 1.46 8.55 -12.39
C ASP A 83 2.71 9.26 -12.93
N GLU A 84 3.83 8.54 -13.05
CA GLU A 84 4.99 9.05 -13.76
C GLU A 84 4.60 9.28 -15.22
N ILE A 85 4.67 10.52 -15.68
CA ILE A 85 4.67 10.82 -17.12
C ILE A 85 5.89 10.06 -17.66
N PRO A 86 5.73 9.16 -18.66
CA PRO A 86 6.88 8.50 -19.26
C PRO A 86 7.83 9.59 -19.74
N ARG A 87 9.06 9.61 -19.21
CA ARG A 87 10.16 10.33 -19.86
C ARG A 87 10.29 9.66 -21.22
N TYR A 88 9.90 10.37 -22.27
CA TYR A 88 10.51 10.11 -23.57
C TYR A 88 11.99 10.43 -23.36
N ASP A 89 12.82 9.40 -23.40
CA ASP A 89 14.25 9.58 -23.50
C ASP A 89 14.50 10.33 -24.83
N GLU A 90 14.73 11.64 -24.75
CA GLU A 90 15.35 12.38 -25.85
C GLU A 90 16.84 12.02 -25.89
N GLU A 91 17.14 10.77 -26.24
CA GLU A 91 18.45 10.41 -26.75
C GLU A 91 18.50 10.81 -28.23
N GLY A 92 18.97 12.04 -28.51
CA GLY A 92 19.17 12.44 -29.90
C GLY A 92 19.41 13.91 -30.23
N TYR A 93 20.16 14.69 -29.45
CA TYR A 93 20.90 15.82 -30.05
C TYR A 93 22.14 16.22 -29.22
N SER A 94 23.25 16.35 -29.93
CA SER A 94 24.60 16.61 -29.44
C SER A 94 24.81 18.03 -28.87
N ILE A 95 25.61 18.07 -27.80
CA ILE A 95 26.43 19.14 -27.19
C ILE A 95 26.52 20.47 -27.97
N ILE A 96 26.09 21.58 -27.35
CA ILE A 96 26.84 22.86 -27.31
C ILE A 96 26.63 23.52 -25.92
N ASP A 97 27.73 24.02 -25.36
CA ASP A 97 27.92 24.58 -24.02
C ASP A 97 26.97 25.71 -23.57
N GLY A 98 26.67 25.73 -22.26
CA GLY A 98 26.06 26.86 -21.55
C GLY A 98 25.74 26.55 -20.08
N GLU A 99 26.35 27.31 -19.18
CA GLU A 99 26.24 27.44 -17.70
C GLU A 99 25.11 26.70 -16.93
N PRO A 100 25.35 26.19 -15.70
CA PRO A 100 24.35 25.40 -14.97
C PRO A 100 23.28 26.33 -14.39
N ASP A 101 22.20 26.51 -15.12
CA ASP A 101 21.03 27.20 -14.61
C ASP A 101 20.41 26.36 -13.49
N ARG A 102 20.42 26.89 -12.27
CA ARG A 102 19.82 26.26 -11.09
C ARG A 102 18.32 26.09 -11.34
N GLN A 103 17.92 24.91 -11.81
CA GLN A 103 16.51 24.56 -11.97
C GLN A 103 15.81 24.62 -10.60
N SER A 104 15.17 25.75 -10.35
CA SER A 104 14.20 25.91 -9.27
C SER A 104 13.10 24.86 -9.46
N LEU A 105 12.86 24.06 -8.42
CA LEU A 105 11.70 23.18 -8.35
C LEU A 105 10.44 24.06 -8.36
N ARG A 106 9.89 24.30 -9.55
CA ARG A 106 8.66 25.07 -9.72
C ARG A 106 7.49 24.22 -9.23
N ARG A 107 7.06 24.50 -8.00
CA ARG A 107 5.88 23.88 -7.37
C ARG A 107 4.66 24.18 -8.24
N SER A 108 4.11 23.17 -8.91
CA SER A 108 2.84 23.33 -9.61
C SER A 108 1.72 23.52 -8.58
N ASN A 109 0.96 24.60 -8.71
CA ASN A 109 -0.25 24.83 -7.92
C ASN A 109 -1.34 23.83 -8.36
N SER A 110 -1.31 22.60 -7.83
CA SER A 110 -2.31 21.56 -8.11
C SER A 110 -3.31 21.39 -6.96
N LEU A 111 -3.82 22.50 -6.41
CA LEU A 111 -4.99 22.48 -5.53
C LEU A 111 -6.32 22.37 -6.30
N HIS A 112 -6.31 22.56 -7.62
CA HIS A 112 -7.52 22.63 -8.44
C HIS A 112 -8.06 21.25 -8.90
N GLY A 113 -7.41 20.14 -8.53
CA GLY A 113 -7.81 18.77 -8.88
C GLY A 113 -8.67 18.05 -7.84
N SER A 114 -8.77 18.57 -6.61
CA SER A 114 -9.43 17.87 -5.49
C SER A 114 -10.96 17.83 -5.60
N LEU A 115 -11.57 18.77 -6.34
CA LEU A 115 -13.04 18.88 -6.46
C LEU A 115 -13.62 18.15 -7.68
N SER A 116 -12.81 17.86 -8.71
CA SER A 116 -13.29 17.20 -9.93
C SER A 116 -13.61 15.72 -9.72
N PHE A 117 -12.95 15.06 -8.76
CA PHE A 117 -13.20 13.67 -8.39
C PHE A 117 -14.62 13.43 -7.82
N TRP A 118 -15.22 14.44 -7.19
CA TRP A 118 -16.57 14.36 -6.60
C TRP A 118 -17.68 14.92 -7.50
N GLY A 119 -17.39 15.26 -8.75
CA GLY A 119 -18.39 15.76 -9.70
C GLY A 119 -18.95 17.15 -9.36
N ILE A 120 -18.30 17.91 -8.48
CA ILE A 120 -18.72 19.26 -8.08
C ILE A 120 -17.80 20.27 -8.77
N GLY A 121 -18.29 20.77 -9.92
CA GLY A 121 -17.60 21.74 -10.75
C GLY A 121 -18.20 21.78 -12.15
N ARG A 122 -19.20 22.63 -12.35
CA ARG A 122 -19.88 22.80 -13.64
C ARG A 122 -18.88 23.19 -14.74
N ARG A 123 -19.06 22.54 -15.89
CA ARG A 123 -18.53 22.94 -17.20
C ARG A 123 -18.80 24.42 -17.44
N LEU A 124 -17.76 25.21 -17.64
CA LEU A 124 -17.86 26.45 -18.40
C LEU A 124 -17.21 26.20 -19.75
N SER A 125 -18.05 25.84 -20.71
CA SER A 125 -17.79 26.06 -22.12
C SER A 125 -17.67 27.57 -22.32
N ARG A 126 -16.51 28.05 -22.76
CA ARG A 126 -16.42 29.37 -23.37
C ARG A 126 -15.76 29.21 -24.72
N SER A 127 -16.59 29.01 -25.73
CA SER A 127 -16.22 29.08 -27.14
C SER A 127 -15.99 30.54 -27.54
N SER A 128 -14.73 30.82 -27.90
CA SER A 128 -14.27 31.60 -29.06
C SER A 128 -14.82 33.01 -29.31
N THR A 129 -13.90 33.98 -29.35
CA THR A 129 -13.87 34.95 -30.45
C THR A 129 -12.42 35.25 -30.85
N GLU A 130 -12.22 35.11 -32.15
CA GLU A 130 -11.10 35.30 -33.06
C GLU A 130 -10.05 36.38 -32.71
N SER A 131 -8.80 36.15 -33.08
CA SER A 131 -8.22 36.80 -34.28
C SER A 131 -6.75 36.42 -34.48
N SER A 132 -6.46 36.00 -35.71
CA SER A 132 -5.19 35.59 -36.29
C SER A 132 -4.07 36.64 -36.17
N SER A 133 -2.83 36.17 -36.00
CA SER A 133 -1.69 36.57 -36.86
C SER A 133 -0.43 35.79 -36.49
N THR A 134 -0.17 34.73 -37.24
CA THR A 134 1.17 34.17 -37.41
C THR A 134 1.87 34.96 -38.52
N PHE A 135 3.05 35.50 -38.21
CA PHE A 135 4.29 35.58 -39.02
C PHE A 135 5.02 36.91 -38.86
N ALA A 136 6.25 36.84 -38.36
CA ALA A 136 7.37 37.66 -38.84
C ALA A 136 8.69 37.04 -38.37
N VAL A 137 9.46 36.49 -39.31
CA VAL A 137 10.90 36.24 -39.15
C VAL A 137 11.63 37.02 -40.24
N ALA A 138 12.69 37.71 -39.81
CA ALA A 138 13.85 38.26 -40.54
C ALA A 138 13.75 39.59 -41.33
N ALA A 139 14.45 40.58 -40.75
CA ALA A 139 15.49 41.47 -41.31
C ALA A 139 15.20 42.45 -42.47
N PRO A 140 15.98 43.56 -42.59
CA PRO A 140 15.52 44.75 -43.30
C PRO A 140 16.31 45.10 -44.59
N ILE A 141 15.78 46.08 -45.33
CA ILE A 141 16.44 47.05 -46.24
C ILE A 141 16.39 46.80 -47.78
N LEU A 142 15.96 47.88 -48.48
CA LEU A 142 16.20 48.36 -49.86
C LEU A 142 15.21 48.04 -51.03
N LYS A 143 14.33 49.04 -51.28
CA LYS A 143 14.00 49.82 -52.52
C LYS A 143 13.78 49.18 -53.93
N PRO A 144 13.07 49.89 -54.84
CA PRO A 144 12.11 49.30 -55.78
C PRO A 144 12.39 49.51 -57.29
N GLY A 145 11.55 48.90 -58.12
CA GLY A 145 11.39 49.11 -59.57
C GLY A 145 11.28 47.75 -60.29
N ARG A 146 10.65 47.55 -61.44
CA ARG A 146 9.73 48.29 -62.31
C ARG A 146 9.28 47.23 -63.36
N ASP A 147 8.11 47.42 -63.95
CA ASP A 147 7.69 46.92 -65.28
C ASP A 147 7.30 45.44 -65.53
N GLN A 148 6.00 45.33 -65.90
CA GLN A 148 5.43 44.75 -67.14
C GLN A 148 5.35 43.24 -67.44
N ALA A 149 4.14 42.91 -67.92
CA ALA A 149 3.77 41.91 -68.95
C ALA A 149 3.81 40.42 -68.56
N GLN A 150 2.93 39.51 -69.01
CA GLN A 150 1.74 39.51 -69.87
C GLN A 150 1.18 38.07 -69.83
N GLY A 151 -0.15 37.92 -69.71
CA GLY A 151 -0.94 36.88 -70.38
C GLY A 151 -0.87 35.43 -69.84
N LEU A 152 -1.90 34.57 -69.92
CA LEU A 152 -3.20 34.61 -70.58
C LEU A 152 -4.24 33.84 -69.73
N ASN A 153 -5.47 34.33 -69.82
CA ASN A 153 -6.76 33.72 -69.47
C ASN A 153 -7.10 32.54 -70.45
N PRO A 154 -8.21 31.77 -70.31
CA PRO A 154 -9.51 32.23 -69.81
C PRO A 154 -10.37 31.25 -68.96
N THR A 155 -11.30 31.86 -68.23
CA THR A 155 -12.59 31.35 -67.72
C THR A 155 -13.63 31.30 -68.88
N PRO A 156 -14.98 31.22 -68.74
CA PRO A 156 -15.88 30.96 -67.60
C PRO A 156 -17.10 30.04 -67.98
N SER A 157 -18.15 30.10 -67.14
CA SER A 157 -19.60 29.83 -67.37
C SER A 157 -20.11 28.44 -66.94
N GLN A 158 -20.84 28.33 -65.83
CA GLN A 158 -22.22 28.77 -65.51
C GLN A 158 -23.32 27.87 -66.09
N ALA A 159 -24.13 27.36 -65.15
CA ALA A 159 -25.58 27.19 -65.21
C ALA A 159 -26.21 25.99 -65.96
N SER A 160 -26.87 25.15 -65.14
CA SER A 160 -28.24 24.67 -65.31
C SER A 160 -28.56 23.60 -66.37
N GLY A 161 -29.09 22.46 -65.92
CA GLY A 161 -29.78 21.50 -66.78
C GLY A 161 -30.00 20.13 -66.13
N ILE A 162 -31.23 19.87 -65.72
CA ILE A 162 -31.71 18.63 -65.12
C ILE A 162 -32.09 17.62 -66.24
N LEU A 163 -31.81 16.32 -66.00
CA LEU A 163 -32.70 15.15 -66.18
C LEU A 163 -32.20 13.96 -67.07
N ASN A 164 -32.05 12.81 -66.39
CA ASN A 164 -32.17 11.39 -66.79
C ASN A 164 -31.06 10.77 -67.70
N VAL A 165 -30.56 9.56 -67.45
CA VAL A 165 -31.28 8.29 -67.71
C VAL A 165 -30.55 7.08 -67.05
N THR A 166 -31.34 6.23 -66.37
CA THR A 166 -31.23 4.78 -66.09
C THR A 166 -30.12 4.18 -65.20
N LEU A 167 -30.54 3.69 -64.02
CA LEU A 167 -30.20 2.34 -63.53
C LEU A 167 -31.47 1.65 -62.97
N ARG A 168 -31.81 0.52 -63.58
CA ARG A 168 -32.78 -0.54 -63.19
C ARG A 168 -32.06 -1.46 -62.17
N GLU A 169 -32.62 -2.11 -61.15
CA GLU A 169 -33.98 -2.45 -60.68
C GLU A 169 -34.02 -2.57 -59.12
N PRO A 170 -35.21 -2.50 -58.48
CA PRO A 170 -35.43 -2.62 -57.04
C PRO A 170 -36.20 -3.91 -56.63
N VAL A 171 -36.18 -4.29 -55.35
CA VAL A 171 -37.21 -5.18 -54.75
C VAL A 171 -37.57 -4.80 -53.30
N MET A 172 -38.85 -4.37 -53.13
CA MET A 172 -39.85 -4.46 -52.03
C MET A 172 -39.43 -4.30 -50.54
N THR A 173 -39.76 -3.23 -49.77
CA THR A 173 -41.06 -2.68 -49.20
C THR A 173 -41.60 -3.42 -47.94
N PRO A 174 -42.44 -2.80 -47.05
CA PRO A 174 -42.42 -1.42 -46.48
C PRO A 174 -42.91 -1.28 -44.98
N LYS A 175 -42.90 -0.02 -44.48
CA LYS A 175 -43.75 0.64 -43.42
C LYS A 175 -43.41 0.37 -41.92
N ALA A 176 -43.46 1.32 -40.97
CA ALA A 176 -44.11 2.64 -40.88
C ALA A 176 -43.46 3.58 -39.81
N THR A 177 -43.46 4.90 -40.12
CA THR A 177 -43.60 6.11 -39.27
C THR A 177 -43.09 6.18 -37.81
N ASN A 178 -42.12 7.06 -37.53
CA ASN A 178 -42.33 8.40 -36.92
C ASN A 178 -41.02 9.01 -36.37
N MET A 179 -40.76 10.25 -36.80
CA MET A 179 -40.24 11.43 -36.08
C MET A 179 -39.14 11.33 -34.99
N GLU A 180 -38.21 12.29 -35.11
CA GLU A 180 -37.33 12.89 -34.08
C GLU A 180 -35.88 12.39 -33.88
N SER A 181 -34.98 13.25 -34.37
CA SER A 181 -33.77 13.77 -33.70
C SER A 181 -32.54 12.85 -33.52
N GLY A 182 -31.41 13.33 -34.04
CA GLY A 182 -30.22 13.45 -33.19
C GLY A 182 -28.98 12.62 -33.57
N ILE A 183 -28.02 13.32 -34.16
CA ILE A 183 -26.59 13.33 -33.77
C ILE A 183 -25.75 12.09 -34.14
N SER A 184 -24.89 12.33 -35.12
CA SER A 184 -23.69 11.59 -35.49
C SER A 184 -22.81 11.23 -34.28
N GLN A 185 -22.64 9.94 -34.01
CA GLN A 185 -21.58 9.41 -33.15
C GLN A 185 -20.32 9.19 -33.98
N SER A 186 -19.33 10.09 -33.82
CA SER A 186 -17.95 9.79 -34.17
C SER A 186 -17.36 8.89 -33.09
N SER A 187 -17.04 7.66 -33.45
CA SER A 187 -16.37 6.67 -32.60
C SER A 187 -15.00 7.18 -32.16
N GLN A 188 -14.88 7.62 -30.90
CA GLN A 188 -13.59 7.76 -30.25
C GLN A 188 -13.19 6.40 -29.67
N ILE A 189 -12.04 5.91 -30.14
CA ILE A 189 -11.34 4.74 -29.61
C ILE A 189 -10.97 5.06 -28.16
N SER A 190 -11.76 4.53 -27.23
CA SER A 190 -11.39 4.46 -25.83
C SER A 190 -10.33 3.37 -25.69
N VAL A 191 -9.09 3.78 -25.41
CA VAL A 191 -8.09 2.88 -24.84
C VAL A 191 -8.59 2.55 -23.44
N SER A 192 -9.43 1.51 -23.36
CA SER A 192 -9.75 0.86 -22.12
C SER A 192 -8.45 0.28 -21.57
N SER A 193 -7.99 0.83 -20.46
CA SER A 193 -7.07 0.12 -19.58
C SER A 193 -7.73 -1.21 -19.26
N GLU A 194 -7.25 -2.28 -19.89
CA GLU A 194 -7.72 -3.63 -19.65
C GLU A 194 -7.38 -3.98 -18.20
N GLN A 195 -8.28 -3.62 -17.27
CA GLN A 195 -8.28 -4.13 -15.92
C GLN A 195 -8.48 -5.63 -16.05
N VAL A 196 -7.37 -6.38 -16.08
CA VAL A 196 -7.35 -7.81 -15.79
C VAL A 196 -8.26 -7.99 -14.58
N GLY A 197 -9.40 -8.66 -14.76
CA GLY A 197 -10.42 -8.75 -13.73
C GLY A 197 -9.78 -9.16 -12.41
N ALA A 198 -10.17 -8.54 -11.29
CA ALA A 198 -9.53 -8.77 -9.99
C ALA A 198 -9.38 -10.27 -9.67
N MET A 199 -10.34 -11.09 -10.08
CA MET A 199 -10.32 -12.55 -9.98
C MET A 199 -9.23 -13.24 -10.81
N ALA A 200 -8.95 -12.75 -12.02
CA ALA A 200 -7.86 -13.25 -12.85
C ALA A 200 -6.49 -12.90 -12.26
N ALA A 201 -6.34 -11.70 -11.68
CA ALA A 201 -5.14 -11.32 -10.94
C ALA A 201 -4.91 -12.22 -9.71
N ILE A 202 -5.96 -12.48 -8.92
CA ILE A 202 -5.91 -13.39 -7.77
C ILE A 202 -5.49 -14.80 -8.21
N ARG A 203 -6.11 -15.33 -9.27
CA ARG A 203 -5.79 -16.66 -9.80
C ARG A 203 -4.32 -16.75 -10.26
N SER A 204 -3.81 -15.70 -10.89
CA SER A 204 -2.40 -15.62 -11.31
C SER A 204 -1.46 -15.68 -10.11
N PHE A 205 -1.72 -14.89 -9.06
CA PHE A 205 -0.90 -14.92 -7.84
C PHE A 205 -0.94 -16.27 -7.13
N LEU A 206 -2.12 -16.87 -6.99
CA LEU A 206 -2.29 -18.18 -6.35
C LEU A 206 -1.67 -19.34 -7.13
N THR A 207 -1.40 -19.17 -8.42
CA THR A 207 -0.72 -20.20 -9.24
C THR A 207 0.80 -20.02 -9.23
N ASN A 208 1.29 -18.82 -8.89
CA ASN A 208 2.71 -18.50 -8.90
C ASN A 208 3.43 -19.06 -7.66
N ARG A 209 4.39 -19.97 -7.89
CA ARG A 209 5.17 -20.63 -6.82
C ARG A 209 6.00 -19.64 -5.98
N ALA A 210 6.57 -18.61 -6.59
CA ALA A 210 7.34 -17.60 -5.86
C ALA A 210 6.43 -16.80 -4.92
N TYR A 211 5.25 -16.41 -5.40
CA TYR A 211 4.24 -15.72 -4.60
C TYR A 211 3.76 -16.57 -3.43
N LEU A 212 3.43 -17.84 -3.68
CA LEU A 212 3.02 -18.79 -2.63
C LEU A 212 4.12 -19.01 -1.59
N THR A 213 5.39 -18.99 -1.99
CA THR A 213 6.51 -19.12 -1.04
C THR A 213 6.55 -17.91 -0.10
N HIS A 214 6.45 -16.68 -0.62
CA HIS A 214 6.34 -15.49 0.21
C HIS A 214 5.08 -15.49 1.09
N TYR A 215 3.95 -15.97 0.56
CA TYR A 215 2.71 -16.13 1.32
C TYR A 215 2.92 -17.02 2.55
N VAL A 216 3.56 -18.18 2.39
CA VAL A 216 3.85 -19.10 3.50
C VAL A 216 4.80 -18.48 4.51
N ILE A 217 5.87 -17.82 4.06
CA ILE A 217 6.84 -17.20 5.00
C ILE A 217 6.15 -16.09 5.82
N VAL A 218 5.38 -15.20 5.18
CA VAL A 218 4.67 -14.14 5.91
C VAL A 218 3.59 -14.72 6.82
N SER A 219 2.86 -15.75 6.37
CA SER A 219 1.86 -16.45 7.19
C SER A 219 2.47 -16.98 8.49
N LEU A 220 3.61 -17.68 8.41
CA LEU A 220 4.31 -18.22 9.57
C LEU A 220 4.87 -17.11 10.46
N CYS A 221 5.68 -16.20 9.91
CA CYS A 221 6.35 -15.17 10.70
C CYS A 221 5.36 -14.19 11.35
N SER A 222 4.35 -13.75 10.61
CA SER A 222 3.31 -12.86 11.14
C SER A 222 2.43 -13.59 12.14
N GLY A 223 2.07 -14.85 11.89
CA GLY A 223 1.28 -15.66 12.83
C GLY A 223 1.99 -15.82 14.18
N ILE A 224 3.30 -16.12 14.17
CA ILE A 224 4.12 -16.22 15.38
C ILE A 224 4.17 -14.88 16.14
N GLY A 225 4.38 -13.78 15.42
CA GLY A 225 4.40 -12.44 16.01
C GLY A 225 3.04 -12.04 16.61
N GLN A 226 1.96 -12.25 15.86
CA GLN A 226 0.59 -11.93 16.28
C GLN A 226 0.14 -12.77 17.48
N MET A 227 0.50 -14.06 17.52
CA MET A 227 0.21 -14.93 18.66
C MET A 227 0.72 -14.29 19.96
N TYR A 228 1.98 -13.85 20.01
CA TYR A 228 2.52 -13.17 21.19
C TYR A 228 1.76 -11.88 21.50
N ILE A 229 1.49 -11.04 20.49
CA ILE A 229 0.79 -9.75 20.69
C ILE A 229 -0.61 -9.95 21.28
N TYR A 230 -1.34 -10.99 20.85
CA TYR A 230 -2.70 -11.23 21.30
C TYR A 230 -2.75 -11.96 22.65
N THR A 231 -1.72 -12.74 22.99
CA THR A 231 -1.66 -13.48 24.26
C THR A 231 -0.81 -12.81 25.35
N VAL A 232 -0.09 -11.71 25.05
CA VAL A 232 0.78 -11.03 26.02
C VAL A 232 0.07 -10.64 27.32
N GLY A 233 -1.23 -10.31 27.24
CA GLY A 233 -2.04 -10.01 28.42
C GLY A 233 -2.07 -11.17 29.43
N PHE A 234 -2.21 -12.40 28.93
CA PHE A 234 -2.22 -13.63 29.72
C PHE A 234 -0.82 -14.02 30.22
N VAL A 235 0.20 -13.79 29.41
CA VAL A 235 1.61 -13.99 29.79
C VAL A 235 1.95 -13.11 31.00
N ILE A 236 1.53 -11.85 30.97
CA ILE A 236 1.80 -10.89 32.05
C ILE A 236 1.01 -11.23 33.31
N THR A 237 -0.25 -11.65 33.20
CA THR A 237 -1.01 -12.06 34.39
C THR A 237 -0.38 -13.27 35.05
N ALA A 238 0.03 -14.28 34.27
CA ALA A 238 0.71 -15.46 34.82
C ALA A 238 2.01 -15.09 35.57
N GLN A 239 2.82 -14.18 35.01
CA GLN A 239 4.05 -13.72 35.65
C GLN A 239 3.80 -12.80 36.85
N PHE A 240 2.74 -11.99 36.79
CA PHE A 240 2.35 -11.11 37.89
C PHE A 240 1.95 -11.90 39.15
N TYR A 241 1.12 -12.94 38.99
CA TYR A 241 0.70 -13.79 40.10
C TYR A 241 1.83 -14.67 40.65
N ARG A 242 2.77 -15.09 39.80
CA ARG A 242 3.93 -15.88 40.24
C ARG A 242 4.86 -15.13 41.20
N HIS A 243 4.96 -13.81 41.03
CA HIS A 243 5.87 -12.93 41.79
C HIS A 243 5.16 -12.09 42.86
N ASP A 244 3.85 -12.28 43.05
CA ASP A 244 3.00 -11.55 44.00
C ASP A 244 3.26 -10.03 44.03
N LEU A 245 3.33 -9.43 42.83
CA LEU A 245 3.65 -8.02 42.68
C LEU A 245 2.50 -7.13 43.20
N LYS A 246 2.83 -6.08 43.95
CA LYS A 246 1.85 -5.07 44.40
C LYS A 246 1.46 -4.18 43.21
N GLY A 247 0.18 -4.17 42.81
CA GLY A 247 -0.34 -3.30 41.75
C GLY A 247 -1.57 -3.88 41.05
N SER A 248 -2.01 -3.23 39.97
CA SER A 248 -3.06 -3.77 39.10
C SER A 248 -2.44 -4.50 37.90
N PRO A 249 -2.86 -5.75 37.60
CA PRO A 249 -2.33 -6.48 36.44
C PRO A 249 -2.65 -5.76 35.12
N GLN A 250 -3.76 -5.01 35.07
CA GLN A 250 -4.18 -4.23 33.90
C GLN A 250 -3.18 -3.12 33.55
N ALA A 251 -2.55 -2.49 34.55
CA ALA A 251 -1.53 -1.47 34.30
C ALA A 251 -0.29 -2.07 33.64
N PHE A 252 0.18 -3.23 34.10
CA PHE A 252 1.31 -3.94 33.50
C PHE A 252 1.00 -4.40 32.07
N GLN A 253 -0.22 -4.87 31.80
CA GLN A 253 -0.66 -5.22 30.45
C GLN A 253 -0.60 -4.00 29.51
N ALA A 254 -1.13 -2.85 29.94
CA ALA A 254 -1.13 -1.63 29.14
C ALA A 254 0.30 -1.12 28.82
N ILE A 255 1.23 -1.24 29.77
CA ILE A 255 2.64 -0.92 29.57
C ILE A 255 3.23 -1.81 28.48
N GLN A 256 2.98 -3.12 28.53
CA GLN A 256 3.54 -4.07 27.56
C GLN A 256 2.98 -3.87 26.16
N VAL A 257 1.68 -3.63 26.03
CA VAL A 257 1.06 -3.27 24.74
C VAL A 257 1.69 -1.99 24.16
N SER A 258 2.00 -1.02 25.03
CA SER A 258 2.67 0.22 24.62
C SER A 258 4.10 -0.01 24.16
N VAL A 259 4.87 -0.83 24.89
CA VAL A 259 6.24 -1.23 24.53
C VAL A 259 6.25 -1.92 23.17
N ILE A 260 5.39 -2.94 22.97
CA ILE A 260 5.27 -3.67 21.69
C ILE A 260 5.00 -2.70 20.54
N SER A 261 4.09 -1.74 20.74
CA SER A 261 3.68 -0.79 19.70
C SER A 261 4.81 0.16 19.32
N ILE A 262 5.56 0.70 20.30
CA ILE A 262 6.73 1.56 20.07
C ILE A 262 7.85 0.77 19.39
N SER A 263 8.14 -0.44 19.86
CA SER A 263 9.17 -1.32 19.28
C SER A 263 8.81 -1.75 17.86
N SER A 264 7.52 -1.99 17.58
CA SER A 264 7.01 -2.29 16.23
C SER A 264 7.10 -1.08 15.30
N PHE A 265 6.78 0.12 15.79
CA PHE A 265 6.99 1.35 15.04
C PHE A 265 8.46 1.54 14.66
N ALA A 266 9.37 1.43 15.64
CA ALA A 266 10.80 1.52 15.42
C ALA A 266 11.29 0.46 14.43
N GLY A 267 10.84 -0.79 14.59
CA GLY A 267 11.12 -1.89 13.67
C GLY A 267 10.69 -1.58 12.24
N ARG A 268 9.50 -1.02 12.03
CA ARG A 268 8.99 -0.63 10.70
C ARG A 268 9.85 0.44 10.04
N VAL A 269 10.20 1.49 10.79
CA VAL A 269 11.07 2.57 10.30
C VAL A 269 12.46 2.03 9.95
N VAL A 270 13.06 1.24 10.84
CA VAL A 270 14.37 0.62 10.61
C VAL A 270 14.31 -0.31 9.39
N ALA A 271 13.27 -1.13 9.23
CA ALA A 271 13.09 -1.99 8.07
C ALA A 271 13.01 -1.21 6.75
N GLY A 272 12.24 -0.12 6.72
CA GLY A 272 12.12 0.70 5.52
C GLY A 272 13.45 1.33 5.11
N LEU A 273 14.16 1.92 6.07
CA LEU A 273 15.46 2.56 5.85
C LEU A 273 16.56 1.55 5.49
N SER A 274 16.65 0.45 6.24
CA SER A 274 17.66 -0.60 6.01
C SER A 274 17.42 -1.31 4.68
N SER A 275 16.17 -1.61 4.31
CA SER A 275 15.83 -2.24 3.03
C SER A 275 16.23 -1.37 1.83
N ASP A 276 16.03 -0.05 1.92
CA ASP A 276 16.45 0.87 0.86
C ASP A 276 17.97 1.06 0.83
N PHE A 277 18.63 1.09 2.00
CA PHE A 277 20.09 1.19 2.09
C PHE A 277 20.79 -0.05 1.54
N ILE A 278 20.37 -1.25 1.95
CA ILE A 278 20.94 -2.54 1.52
C ILE A 278 20.80 -2.70 0.01
N HIS A 279 19.63 -2.39 -0.54
CA HIS A 279 19.38 -2.53 -1.97
C HIS A 279 20.24 -1.56 -2.81
N LYS A 280 20.35 -0.30 -2.39
CA LYS A 280 21.07 0.73 -3.17
C LYS A 280 22.59 0.71 -2.98
N ARG A 281 23.08 0.42 -1.78
CA ARG A 281 24.50 0.54 -1.43
C ARG A 281 25.24 -0.79 -1.45
N LEU A 282 24.56 -1.89 -1.12
CA LEU A 282 25.20 -3.22 -1.02
C LEU A 282 24.87 -4.14 -2.19
N LYS A 283 23.98 -3.74 -3.13
CA LYS A 283 23.46 -4.60 -4.22
C LYS A 283 22.96 -5.98 -3.73
N ALA A 284 22.64 -6.09 -2.44
CA ALA A 284 22.26 -7.34 -1.81
C ALA A 284 20.73 -7.48 -1.80
N GLN A 285 20.25 -8.72 -1.81
CA GLN A 285 18.82 -9.04 -1.75
C GLN A 285 18.22 -8.59 -0.42
N ARG A 286 17.06 -7.92 -0.47
CA ARG A 286 16.29 -7.46 0.71
C ARG A 286 15.92 -8.62 1.67
N SER A 287 15.98 -9.85 1.17
CA SER A 287 15.75 -11.10 1.90
C SER A 287 16.64 -11.28 3.15
N TRP A 288 17.81 -10.65 3.22
CA TRP A 288 18.67 -10.68 4.43
C TRP A 288 18.00 -10.08 5.67
N VAL A 289 17.16 -9.05 5.49
CA VAL A 289 16.41 -8.44 6.59
C VAL A 289 15.37 -9.42 7.15
N ILE A 290 14.86 -10.33 6.32
CA ILE A 290 13.90 -11.35 6.75
C ILE A 290 14.57 -12.42 7.61
N ILE A 291 15.78 -12.87 7.26
CA ILE A 291 16.55 -13.79 8.12
C ILE A 291 16.78 -13.17 9.50
N VAL A 292 17.26 -11.92 9.55
CA VAL A 292 17.46 -11.20 10.81
C VAL A 292 16.16 -11.12 11.61
N THR A 293 15.04 -10.85 10.94
CA THR A 293 13.72 -10.80 11.56
C THR A 293 13.34 -12.14 12.20
N ILE A 294 13.53 -13.26 11.49
CA ILE A 294 13.23 -14.61 12.00
C ILE A 294 14.11 -14.93 13.21
N CYS A 295 15.41 -14.57 13.17
CA CYS A 295 16.30 -14.75 14.31
C CYS A 295 15.86 -13.95 15.54
N ILE A 296 15.41 -12.71 15.36
CA ILE A 296 14.87 -11.87 16.45
C ILE A 296 13.61 -12.50 17.05
N LEU A 297 12.69 -12.98 16.21
CA LEU A 297 11.47 -13.66 16.67
C LEU A 297 11.81 -14.95 17.43
N GLY A 298 12.72 -15.76 16.89
CA GLY A 298 13.19 -17.00 17.53
C GLY A 298 13.86 -16.74 18.89
N LEU A 299 14.70 -15.70 18.98
CA LEU A 299 15.32 -15.29 20.24
C LEU A 299 14.27 -14.86 21.28
N GLY A 300 13.26 -14.09 20.86
CA GLY A 300 12.14 -13.71 21.72
C GLY A 300 11.43 -14.92 22.31
N GLN A 301 11.10 -15.92 21.47
CA GLN A 301 10.47 -17.16 21.94
C GLN A 301 11.36 -17.95 22.89
N TYR A 302 12.64 -18.09 22.56
CA TYR A 302 13.62 -18.79 23.39
C TYR A 302 13.75 -18.17 24.79
N LEU A 303 13.85 -16.85 24.88
CA LEU A 303 13.94 -16.15 26.16
C LEU A 303 12.68 -16.32 27.01
N LEU A 304 11.50 -16.30 26.35
CA LEU A 304 10.21 -16.44 27.02
C LEU A 304 9.99 -17.85 27.60
N ILE A 305 10.47 -18.88 26.91
CA ILE A 305 10.40 -20.28 27.37
C ILE A 305 11.31 -20.50 28.58
N ASN A 306 12.53 -19.95 28.56
CA ASN A 306 13.56 -20.28 29.54
C ASN A 306 13.59 -19.37 30.78
N THR A 307 12.90 -18.22 30.76
CA THR A 307 13.05 -17.21 31.82
C THR A 307 11.72 -16.84 32.47
N ASN A 308 11.74 -16.73 33.80
CA ASN A 308 10.60 -16.37 34.65
C ASN A 308 10.76 -14.99 35.30
N ASN A 309 11.18 -13.97 34.53
CA ASN A 309 11.44 -12.64 35.05
C ASN A 309 10.62 -11.58 34.29
N MET A 310 9.98 -10.66 35.02
CA MET A 310 9.17 -9.58 34.42
C MET A 310 10.01 -8.67 33.50
N THR A 311 11.26 -8.37 33.87
CA THR A 311 12.19 -7.61 33.02
C THR A 311 12.47 -8.33 31.70
N THR A 312 12.65 -9.65 31.74
CA THR A 312 12.86 -10.45 30.53
C THR A 312 11.62 -10.45 29.65
N VAL A 313 10.42 -10.47 30.21
CA VAL A 313 9.18 -10.34 29.42
C VAL A 313 9.14 -8.99 28.70
N THR A 314 9.56 -7.89 29.33
CA THR A 314 9.69 -6.60 28.64
C THR A 314 10.71 -6.65 27.49
N VAL A 315 11.86 -7.31 27.69
CA VAL A 315 12.84 -7.52 26.61
C VAL A 315 12.24 -8.36 25.47
N VAL A 316 11.50 -9.41 25.79
CA VAL A 316 10.77 -10.23 24.81
C VAL A 316 9.74 -9.38 24.06
N SER A 317 8.99 -8.53 24.74
CA SER A 317 8.04 -7.59 24.10
C SER A 317 8.74 -6.65 23.11
N VAL A 318 9.93 -6.16 23.45
CA VAL A 318 10.75 -5.36 22.52
C VAL A 318 11.17 -6.19 21.32
N LEU A 319 11.72 -7.39 21.53
CA LEU A 319 12.18 -8.26 20.45
C LEU A 319 11.03 -8.69 19.52
N MET A 320 9.91 -9.16 20.08
CA MET A 320 8.73 -9.58 19.32
C MET A 320 8.08 -8.39 18.60
N GLY A 321 8.00 -7.23 19.25
CA GLY A 321 7.52 -6.00 18.63
C GLY A 321 8.41 -5.57 17.47
N THR A 322 9.73 -5.51 17.66
CA THR A 322 10.70 -5.16 16.62
C THR A 322 10.69 -6.16 15.46
N GLY A 323 10.67 -7.47 15.73
CA GLY A 323 10.59 -8.51 14.69
C GLY A 323 9.30 -8.39 13.87
N TYR A 324 8.16 -8.24 14.53
CA TYR A 324 6.87 -8.02 13.85
C TYR A 324 6.86 -6.71 13.05
N GLY A 325 7.50 -5.66 13.58
CA GLY A 325 7.67 -4.38 12.89
C GLY A 325 8.53 -4.50 11.64
N LEU A 326 9.69 -5.14 11.74
CA LEU A 326 10.61 -5.38 10.63
C LEU A 326 9.92 -6.15 9.51
N LEU A 327 9.20 -7.22 9.87
CA LEU A 327 8.42 -8.03 8.91
C LEU A 327 7.45 -7.15 8.11
N ASN A 328 6.62 -6.37 8.80
CA ASN A 328 5.60 -5.52 8.17
C ASN A 328 6.17 -4.29 7.44
N GLY A 329 7.39 -3.86 7.76
CA GLY A 329 8.06 -2.76 7.04
C GLY A 329 8.72 -3.24 5.74
N THR A 330 9.36 -4.40 5.76
CA THR A 330 10.13 -4.91 4.61
C THR A 330 9.27 -5.65 3.60
N TYR A 331 8.34 -6.52 4.03
CA TYR A 331 7.58 -7.38 3.11
C TYR A 331 6.70 -6.65 2.09
N PRO A 332 5.95 -5.58 2.44
CA PRO A 332 5.21 -4.81 1.44
C PRO A 332 6.11 -4.33 0.30
N SER A 333 7.35 -3.96 0.61
CA SER A 333 8.31 -3.48 -0.38
C SER A 333 8.84 -4.63 -1.24
N ILE A 334 9.15 -5.78 -0.64
CA ILE A 334 9.54 -7.00 -1.39
C ILE A 334 8.44 -7.37 -2.40
N ILE A 335 7.19 -7.41 -1.97
CA ILE A 335 6.07 -7.77 -2.86
C ILE A 335 5.85 -6.74 -3.98
N ALA A 336 5.97 -5.44 -3.67
CA ALA A 336 5.88 -4.39 -4.68
C ALA A 336 7.02 -4.45 -5.70
N ASP A 337 8.22 -4.87 -5.29
CA ASP A 337 9.38 -5.00 -6.17
C ASP A 337 9.32 -6.27 -7.02
N SER A 338 8.93 -7.41 -6.43
CA SER A 338 8.85 -8.69 -7.14
C SER A 338 7.65 -8.81 -8.09
N PHE A 339 6.50 -8.21 -7.75
CA PHE A 339 5.24 -8.39 -8.49
C PHE A 339 4.67 -7.09 -9.08
N GLY A 340 5.34 -5.95 -8.85
CA GLY A 340 4.94 -4.64 -9.35
C GLY A 340 3.83 -3.95 -8.54
N THR A 341 3.58 -2.67 -8.86
CA THR A 341 2.67 -1.79 -8.11
C THR A 341 1.22 -1.80 -8.61
N LYS A 342 0.97 -2.25 -9.85
CA LYS A 342 -0.37 -2.22 -10.49
C LYS A 342 -1.43 -2.97 -9.66
N ASN A 343 -1.13 -4.22 -9.29
CA ASN A 343 -2.01 -5.09 -8.49
C ASN A 343 -1.51 -5.28 -7.05
N PHE A 344 -0.67 -4.37 -6.55
CA PHE A 344 0.00 -4.49 -5.26
C PHE A 344 -0.95 -4.68 -4.08
N THR A 345 -2.02 -3.89 -4.00
CA THR A 345 -2.97 -3.96 -2.88
C THR A 345 -3.69 -5.30 -2.80
N THR A 346 -3.98 -5.92 -3.96
CA THR A 346 -4.55 -7.26 -4.03
C THR A 346 -3.54 -8.32 -3.59
N ALA A 347 -2.29 -8.22 -4.07
CA ALA A 347 -1.21 -9.13 -3.71
C ALA A 347 -0.86 -9.06 -2.21
N TRP A 348 -0.72 -7.86 -1.65
CA TRP A 348 -0.44 -7.67 -0.23
C TRP A 348 -1.64 -8.06 0.65
N GLY A 349 -2.85 -7.68 0.24
CA GLY A 349 -4.08 -8.06 0.95
C GLY A 349 -4.28 -9.57 1.05
N LEU A 350 -3.98 -10.29 -0.03
CA LEU A 350 -4.02 -11.76 -0.03
C LEU A 350 -2.95 -12.33 0.91
N ILE A 351 -1.72 -11.83 0.92
CA ILE A 351 -0.69 -12.24 1.89
C ILE A 351 -1.14 -11.99 3.33
N CYS A 352 -1.78 -10.86 3.63
CA CYS A 352 -2.29 -10.55 4.97
C CYS A 352 -3.39 -11.52 5.46
N SER A 353 -4.01 -12.29 4.56
CA SER A 353 -4.97 -13.34 4.95
C SER A 353 -4.29 -14.63 5.43
N GLY A 354 -3.05 -14.88 5.01
CA GLY A 354 -2.32 -16.11 5.33
C GLY A 354 -2.08 -16.36 6.81
N PRO A 355 -1.74 -15.36 7.64
CA PRO A 355 -1.50 -15.56 9.06
C PRO A 355 -2.72 -16.08 9.82
N LEU A 356 -3.95 -15.91 9.30
CA LEU A 356 -5.17 -16.32 10.00
C LEU A 356 -5.13 -17.78 10.43
N VAL A 357 -4.76 -18.69 9.52
CA VAL A 357 -4.75 -20.13 9.83
C VAL A 357 -3.73 -20.46 10.92
N VAL A 358 -2.53 -19.91 10.83
CA VAL A 358 -1.45 -20.13 11.80
C VAL A 358 -1.80 -19.52 13.14
N LEU A 359 -2.27 -18.27 13.14
CA LEU A 359 -2.66 -17.52 14.33
C LEU A 359 -3.78 -18.21 15.09
N PHE A 360 -4.91 -18.51 14.44
CA PHE A 360 -6.05 -19.17 15.10
C PHE A 360 -5.66 -20.53 15.70
N THR A 361 -4.81 -21.28 15.00
CA THR A 361 -4.34 -22.59 15.49
C THR A 361 -3.46 -22.43 16.73
N LEU A 362 -2.49 -21.51 16.68
CA LEU A 362 -1.58 -21.24 17.80
C LEU A 362 -2.30 -20.64 19.01
N GLU A 363 -3.27 -19.75 18.81
CA GLU A 363 -4.05 -19.17 19.89
C GLU A 363 -4.96 -20.18 20.56
N LYS A 364 -5.62 -21.05 19.77
CA LYS A 364 -6.42 -22.13 20.32
C LYS A 364 -5.56 -23.10 21.13
N TYR A 365 -4.36 -23.40 20.63
CA TYR A 365 -3.40 -24.25 21.34
C TYR A 365 -2.88 -23.58 22.62
N PHE A 366 -2.61 -22.27 22.58
CA PHE A 366 -2.27 -21.47 23.75
C PHE A 366 -3.38 -21.52 24.81
N GLY A 367 -4.62 -21.25 24.42
CA GLY A 367 -5.76 -21.27 25.32
C GLY A 367 -5.94 -22.63 25.98
N PHE A 368 -5.86 -23.72 25.20
CA PHE A 368 -5.94 -25.09 25.73
C PHE A 368 -4.88 -25.37 26.81
N ILE A 369 -3.62 -24.99 26.57
CA ILE A 369 -2.54 -25.20 27.55
C ILE A 369 -2.76 -24.32 28.78
N PHE A 370 -3.10 -23.05 28.57
CA PHE A 370 -3.28 -22.10 29.66
C PHE A 370 -4.43 -22.52 30.58
N ASP A 371 -5.57 -22.89 30.01
CA ASP A 371 -6.76 -23.32 30.76
C ASP A 371 -6.52 -24.64 31.48
N SER A 372 -5.74 -25.57 30.91
CA SER A 372 -5.38 -26.84 31.56
C SER A 372 -4.52 -26.69 32.82
N ARG A 373 -3.85 -25.53 32.96
CA ARG A 373 -2.93 -25.21 34.05
C ARG A 373 -3.45 -24.09 34.94
N ALA A 374 -4.64 -23.56 34.66
CA ALA A 374 -5.28 -22.53 35.46
C ALA A 374 -6.04 -23.17 36.64
N ASP A 375 -6.06 -22.47 37.77
CA ASP A 375 -6.85 -22.87 38.94
C ASP A 375 -8.36 -22.69 38.68
N GLU A 376 -9.22 -23.15 39.59
CA GLU A 376 -10.69 -22.97 39.53
C GLU A 376 -11.13 -21.50 39.37
N THR A 377 -10.24 -20.56 39.70
CA THR A 377 -10.45 -19.11 39.55
C THR A 377 -10.03 -18.56 38.18
N GLY A 378 -9.56 -19.42 37.26
CA GLY A 378 -9.07 -19.04 35.92
C GLY A 378 -7.71 -18.36 35.93
N LYS A 379 -6.95 -18.46 37.03
CA LYS A 379 -5.62 -17.84 37.18
C LYS A 379 -4.55 -18.92 37.16
N CYS A 380 -3.50 -18.69 36.36
CA CYS A 380 -2.33 -19.57 36.35
C CYS A 380 -1.18 -18.91 37.14
N THR A 381 -0.68 -19.58 38.17
CA THR A 381 0.33 -19.06 39.11
C THR A 381 1.73 -19.64 38.88
N ILE A 382 1.87 -20.59 37.95
CA ILE A 382 3.09 -21.38 37.72
C ILE A 382 4.15 -20.58 36.94
N GLY A 383 3.78 -19.47 36.30
CA GLY A 383 4.70 -18.63 35.52
C GLY A 383 4.82 -19.08 34.05
N ASN A 384 6.04 -19.27 33.54
CA ASN A 384 6.28 -19.65 32.14
C ASN A 384 5.65 -20.97 31.74
N GLU A 385 5.58 -21.93 32.65
CA GLU A 385 4.94 -23.22 32.45
C GLU A 385 3.45 -23.08 32.06
N CYS A 386 2.77 -21.98 32.38
CA CYS A 386 1.38 -21.73 31.97
C CYS A 386 1.20 -21.63 30.44
N TYR A 387 2.26 -21.25 29.72
CA TYR A 387 2.19 -20.97 28.29
C TYR A 387 3.32 -21.61 27.47
N LYS A 388 4.27 -22.26 28.14
CA LYS A 388 5.50 -22.79 27.56
C LYS A 388 5.28 -23.63 26.31
N GLY A 389 4.38 -24.61 26.37
CA GLY A 389 4.16 -25.53 25.25
C GLY A 389 3.66 -24.83 23.98
N ALA A 390 2.91 -23.74 24.11
CA ALA A 390 2.43 -22.97 22.97
C ALA A 390 3.59 -22.23 22.27
N PHE A 391 4.52 -21.68 23.06
CA PHE A 391 5.70 -21.00 22.53
C PHE A 391 6.80 -21.98 22.06
N GLU A 392 6.85 -23.21 22.59
CA GLU A 392 7.67 -24.28 22.02
C GLU A 392 7.19 -24.65 20.61
N ALA A 393 5.87 -24.80 20.42
CA ALA A 393 5.29 -25.04 19.11
C ALA A 393 5.55 -23.88 18.13
N SER A 394 5.40 -22.63 18.59
CA SER A 394 5.73 -21.46 17.75
C SER A 394 7.23 -21.36 17.45
N GLY A 395 8.10 -21.80 18.37
CA GLY A 395 9.54 -21.94 18.16
C GLY A 395 9.88 -22.93 17.04
N ILE A 396 9.20 -24.08 16.98
CA ILE A 396 9.36 -25.05 15.89
C ILE A 396 8.95 -24.41 14.55
N LEU A 397 7.81 -23.71 14.51
CA LEU A 397 7.37 -23.00 13.31
C LEU A 397 8.35 -21.90 12.87
N CYS A 398 9.05 -21.27 13.81
CA CYS A 398 10.09 -20.29 13.53
C CYS A 398 11.29 -20.94 12.81
N VAL A 399 11.72 -22.13 13.24
CA VAL A 399 12.77 -22.91 12.56
C VAL A 399 12.31 -23.32 11.15
N VAL A 400 11.06 -23.76 11.00
CA VAL A 400 10.49 -24.05 9.67
C VAL A 400 10.52 -22.81 8.78
N ALA A 401 10.09 -21.65 9.28
CA ALA A 401 10.13 -20.39 8.52
C ALA A 401 11.58 -20.01 8.12
N LEU A 402 12.55 -20.23 9.01
CA LEU A 402 13.97 -20.02 8.73
C LEU A 402 14.44 -20.92 7.58
N THR A 403 14.15 -22.23 7.63
CA THR A 403 14.56 -23.18 6.59
C THR A 403 13.97 -22.86 5.23
N ILE A 404 12.69 -22.47 5.16
CA ILE A 404 12.02 -22.08 3.92
C ILE A 404 12.67 -20.80 3.36
N THR A 405 12.92 -19.81 4.22
CA THR A 405 13.53 -18.53 3.81
C THR A 405 14.96 -18.72 3.32
N SER A 406 15.77 -19.51 4.02
CA SER A 406 17.14 -19.82 3.62
C SER A 406 17.19 -20.62 2.31
N SER A 407 16.24 -21.54 2.11
CA SER A 407 16.13 -22.31 0.85
C SER A 407 15.78 -21.41 -0.32
N LEU A 408 14.84 -20.48 -0.14
CA LEU A 408 14.48 -19.48 -1.15
C LEU A 408 15.71 -18.64 -1.53
N MET A 409 16.43 -18.11 -0.55
CA MET A 409 17.63 -17.31 -0.78
C MET A 409 18.73 -18.11 -1.49
N TYR A 410 18.92 -19.38 -1.14
CA TYR A 410 19.88 -20.24 -1.80
C TYR A 410 19.54 -20.47 -3.29
N ILE A 411 18.26 -20.71 -3.59
CA ILE A 411 17.80 -20.90 -4.98
C ILE A 411 17.96 -19.61 -5.78
N GLU A 412 17.58 -18.46 -5.20
CA GLU A 412 17.73 -17.16 -5.85
C GLU A 412 19.20 -16.82 -6.12
N HIS A 413 20.10 -17.12 -5.17
CA HIS A 413 21.54 -16.92 -5.36
C HIS A 413 22.09 -17.82 -6.46
N LYS A 414 21.69 -19.10 -6.48
CA LYS A 414 22.12 -20.05 -7.53
C LYS A 414 21.64 -19.65 -8.92
N ASN A 415 20.46 -19.05 -9.05
CA ASN A 415 19.93 -18.61 -10.34
C ASN A 415 20.55 -17.29 -10.82
N SER A 416 21.25 -16.55 -9.94
CA SER A 416 21.90 -15.27 -10.27
C SER A 416 23.38 -15.41 -10.66
N ASN A 417 23.99 -16.57 -10.38
CA ASN A 417 25.34 -16.95 -10.82
C ASN A 417 25.21 -17.91 -12.00
#